data_AF-A0A3D2PB03-F1
#
_entry.id   AF-A0A3D2PB03-F1
#
_cell.length_a   1.000
_cell.length_b   1.000
_cell.length_c   1.000
_cell.angle_alpha   90.00
_cell.angle_beta   90.00
_cell.angle_gamma   90.00
#
_symmetry.space_group_name_H-M   'P 1'
#
loop_
_entity.id
_entity.type
_entity.pdbx_description
1 polymer ?
#
loop_
_entity_poly.entity_id
_entity_poly.type
_entity_poly.pdbx_seq_one_letter_code
_entity_poly.pdbx_strand_id
1 'polypeptide(L)' 'ESTKYSDWDFLVIVKKDITLKEKRKIAKAIREKLADSYIPCDVIVKSEKEIEYYKDFVGTATREALKEGVSL' A
#
# COMPACT_ATOMS: atom_id res chain seq x y z
N GLU A 1 -1.08 -20.12 -1.76
CA GLU A 1 -0.01 -20.43 -0.80
C GLU A 1 0.85 -19.19 -0.63
N SER A 2 1.12 -18.74 0.60
CA SER A 2 2.11 -17.70 0.88
C SER A 2 3.40 -18.39 1.30
N THR A 3 4.45 -18.25 0.51
CA THR A 3 5.76 -18.88 0.75
C THR A 3 6.56 -18.05 1.77
N LYS A 4 7.60 -18.62 2.38
CA LYS A 4 8.54 -17.89 3.26
C LYS A 4 9.27 -16.71 2.60
N TYR A 5 9.12 -16.56 1.28
CA TYR A 5 9.68 -15.48 0.47
C TYR A 5 8.60 -14.55 -0.08
N SER A 6 7.37 -14.61 0.47
CA SER A 6 6.30 -13.69 0.08
C SER A 6 6.71 -12.27 0.45
N ASP A 7 6.78 -11.41 -0.55
CA ASP A 7 6.98 -9.98 -0.36
C ASP A 7 5.79 -9.38 0.42
N TRP A 8 6.05 -8.36 1.23
CA TRP A 8 5.01 -7.69 2.00
C TRP A 8 4.39 -6.56 1.19
N ASP A 9 3.08 -6.63 0.94
CA ASP A 9 2.31 -5.56 0.31
C ASP A 9 1.70 -4.62 1.36
N PHE A 10 2.10 -3.35 1.34
CA PHE A 10 1.56 -2.32 2.22
C PHE A 10 0.62 -1.38 1.48
N LEU A 11 -0.63 -1.28 1.94
CA LEU A 11 -1.54 -0.22 1.57
C LEU A 11 -1.51 0.90 2.61
N VAL A 12 -1.03 2.07 2.21
CA VAL A 12 -0.97 3.28 3.06
C VAL A 12 -2.08 4.23 2.65
N ILE A 13 -2.99 4.49 3.58
CA ILE A 13 -4.13 5.40 3.38
C ILE A 13 -3.81 6.74 4.02
N VAL A 14 -3.93 7.83 3.25
CA VAL A 14 -3.76 9.19 3.75
C VAL A 14 -5.06 9.98 3.68
N LYS A 15 -5.31 10.82 4.69
CA LYS A 15 -6.54 11.63 4.78
C LYS A 15 -6.62 12.75 3.74
N LYS A 16 -5.47 13.31 3.36
CA LYS A 16 -5.40 14.43 2.41
C LYS A 16 -5.33 13.93 0.98
N ASP A 17 -5.93 14.68 0.06
CA ASP A 17 -5.65 14.50 -1.36
C ASP A 17 -4.18 14.81 -1.63
N ILE A 18 -3.49 13.84 -2.23
CA ILE A 18 -2.07 13.95 -2.56
C ILE A 18 -1.86 13.70 -4.04
N THR A 19 -0.91 14.45 -4.59
CA THR A 19 -0.49 14.30 -5.98
C THR A 19 0.26 12.99 -6.19
N LEU A 20 0.34 12.53 -7.45
CA LEU A 20 1.13 11.36 -7.81
C LEU A 20 2.61 11.50 -7.39
N LYS A 21 3.16 12.71 -7.45
CA LYS A 21 4.53 13.01 -7.02
C LYS A 21 4.72 12.79 -5.53
N GLU A 22 3.77 13.25 -4.71
CA GLU A 22 3.79 13.03 -3.27
C GLU A 22 3.62 11.56 -2.91
N LYS A 23 2.70 10.84 -3.56
CA LYS A 23 2.54 9.38 -3.39
C LYS A 23 3.85 8.64 -3.62
N ARG A 24 4.52 8.93 -4.73
CA ARG A 24 5.83 8.33 -5.07
C ARG A 24 6.89 8.67 -4.02
N LYS A 25 6.90 9.91 -3.51
CA LYS A 25 7.83 10.33 -2.46
C LYS A 25 7.61 9.55 -1.16
N ILE A 26 6.35 9.38 -0.74
CA ILE A 26 5.98 8.62 0.46
C ILE A 26 6.33 7.15 0.28
N ALA A 27 5.90 6.53 -0.83
CA ALA A 27 6.19 5.13 -1.13
C ALA A 27 7.70 4.84 -1.20
N LYS A 28 8.48 5.76 -1.77
CA LYS A 28 9.94 5.67 -1.78
C LYS A 28 10.52 5.71 -0.36
N ALA A 29 10.12 6.70 0.45
CA ALA A 29 10.64 6.84 1.81
C ALA A 29 10.32 5.63 2.71
N ILE A 30 9.14 5.02 2.54
CA ILE A 30 8.77 3.81 3.28
C ILE A 30 9.62 2.62 2.82
N ARG A 31 9.75 2.40 1.51
CA ARG A 31 10.57 1.32 0.96
C ARG A 31 12.04 1.45 1.34
N GLU A 32 12.60 2.65 1.36
CA GLU A 32 13.99 2.88 1.80
C GLU A 32 14.18 2.43 3.27
N LYS A 33 13.27 2.82 4.17
CA LYS A 33 13.32 2.39 5.58
C LYS A 33 13.17 0.88 5.77
N LEU A 34 12.33 0.24 4.97
CA LEU A 34 12.13 -1.21 5.04
C LEU A 34 13.31 -1.97 4.41
N ALA A 35 13.93 -1.41 3.38
CA ALA A 35 15.16 -1.95 2.79
C ALA A 35 16.33 -1.94 3.78
N ASP A 36 16.42 -0.93 4.66
CA ASP A 36 17.41 -0.91 5.76
C ASP A 36 17.25 -2.11 6.70
N SER A 37 16.05 -2.71 6.77
CA SER A 37 15.74 -3.92 7.54
C SER A 37 15.74 -5.19 6.70
N TYR A 38 16.19 -5.12 5.44
CA TYR A 38 16.17 -6.22 4.46
C TYR A 38 14.77 -6.83 4.22
N ILE A 39 13.71 -6.01 4.33
CA ILE A 39 12.33 -6.44 4.11
C ILE A 39 11.93 -6.07 2.68
N PRO A 40 11.81 -7.04 1.76
CA PRO A 40 11.27 -6.77 0.42
C PRO A 40 9.77 -6.49 0.54
N CYS A 41 9.36 -5.35 -0.02
CA CYS A 41 7.99 -4.89 0.09
C CYS A 41 7.58 -3.99 -1.07
N ASP A 42 6.29 -4.07 -1.39
CA ASP A 42 5.61 -3.15 -2.27
C ASP A 42 4.71 -2.21 -1.47
N VAL A 43 4.75 -0.92 -1.82
CA VAL A 43 4.03 0.13 -1.08
C VAL A 43 3.11 0.87 -2.01
N ILE A 44 1.81 0.73 -1.78
CA ILE A 44 0.73 1.41 -2.48
C ILE A 44 0.21 2.53 -1.58
N VAL A 45 0.30 3.78 -2.03
CA VAL A 45 -0.20 4.95 -1.28
C VAL A 45 -1.44 5.49 -1.97
N LYS A 46 -2.56 5.59 -1.23
CA LYS A 46 -3.84 6.14 -1.72
C LYS A 46 -4.42 7.16 -0.74
N SER A 47 -5.14 8.15 -1.25
CA SER A 47 -5.99 8.99 -0.39
C SER A 47 -7.28 8.27 -0.02
N GLU A 48 -7.93 8.67 1.07
CA GLU A 48 -9.25 8.15 1.47
C GLU A 48 -10.28 8.25 0.33
N LYS A 49 -10.21 9.34 -0.45
CA LYS A 49 -11.06 9.52 -1.64
C LYS A 49 -10.83 8.44 -2.70
N GLU A 50 -9.58 8.04 -2.93
CA GLU A 50 -9.26 6.95 -3.85
C GLU A 50 -9.66 5.59 -3.28
N ILE A 51 -9.54 5.39 -1.97
CA ILE A 51 -10.02 4.18 -1.32
C ILE A 51 -11.51 4.01 -1.56
N GLU A 52 -12.30 5.06 -1.32
CA GLU A 52 -13.74 5.04 -1.56
C GLU A 52 -14.09 4.74 -3.02
N TYR A 53 -13.30 5.23 -3.97
CA TYR A 53 -13.50 4.95 -5.39
C TYR A 53 -13.14 3.50 -5.77
N TYR A 54 -12.04 2.97 -5.24
CA TYR A 54 -11.50 1.65 -5.65
C TYR A 54 -11.98 0.48 -4.79
N LYS A 55 -12.64 0.70 -3.65
CA LYS A 55 -13.05 -0.37 -2.72
C LYS A 55 -13.93 -1.44 -3.38
N ASP A 56 -14.72 -1.08 -4.38
CA ASP A 56 -15.66 -1.98 -5.06
C ASP A 56 -15.06 -2.59 -6.35
N PHE A 57 -13.82 -2.25 -6.70
CA PHE A 57 -13.18 -2.68 -7.93
C PHE A 57 -12.54 -4.05 -7.70
N VAL A 58 -13.22 -5.10 -8.20
CA VAL A 58 -12.77 -6.49 -8.14
C VAL A 58 -11.41 -6.65 -8.82
N GLY A 59 -10.50 -7.39 -8.18
CA GLY A 59 -9.16 -7.64 -8.70
C GLY A 59 -8.15 -6.53 -8.40
N THR A 60 -8.49 -5.52 -7.60
CA THR A 60 -7.52 -4.52 -7.15
C THR A 60 -6.92 -4.89 -5.81
N ALA A 61 -5.60 -4.69 -5.65
CA ALA A 61 -4.91 -4.86 -4.37
C ALA A 61 -5.53 -3.99 -3.25
N THR A 62 -6.15 -2.85 -3.62
CA THR A 62 -6.89 -2.00 -2.68
C THR A 62 -8.08 -2.73 -2.06
N ARG A 63 -8.93 -3.36 -2.88
CA ARG A 63 -10.09 -4.10 -2.36
C ARG A 63 -9.68 -5.29 -1.51
N GLU A 64 -8.70 -6.08 -1.96
CA GLU A 64 -8.24 -7.24 -1.21
C GLU A 64 -7.60 -6.84 0.12
N ALA A 65 -6.78 -5.78 0.15
CA ALA A 65 -6.21 -5.25 1.38
C ALA A 65 -7.27 -4.70 2.36
N LEU A 66 -8.36 -4.09 1.87
CA LEU A 66 -9.46 -3.64 2.73
C LEU A 66 -10.31 -4.80 3.28
N LYS A 67 -10.41 -5.90 2.54
CA LYS A 67 -11.23 -7.06 2.90
C LYS A 67 -10.49 -8.04 3.82
N GLU A 68 -9.20 -8.25 3.58
CA GLU A 68 -8.41 -9.33 4.19
C GLU A 68 -7.12 -8.82 4.86
N GLY A 69 -6.76 -7.56 4.66
CA GLY A 69 -5.54 -6.98 5.22
C GLY A 69 -5.61 -6.81 6.74
N VAL A 70 -4.43 -6.86 7.37
CA VAL A 70 -4.25 -6.60 8.79
C VAL A 70 -4.01 -5.10 8.99
N SER A 71 -4.91 -4.43 9.69
CA SER A 71 -4.70 -3.04 10.11
C SER A 71 -3.66 -2.98 11.24
N LEU A 72 -2.71 -2.06 11.12
CA LEU A 72 -1.65 -1.80 12.10
C LEU A 72 -1.93 -0.54 12.91
#